data_AF-A0A2I0EV61-F1
#
_entry.id   AF-A0A2I0EV61-F1
#
_cell.length_a   1.000
_cell.length_b   1.000
_cell.length_c   1.000
_cell.angle_alpha   90.00
_cell.angle_beta   90.00
_cell.angle_gamma   90.00
#
_symmetry.space_group_name_H-M   'P 1'
#
loop_
_entity.id
_entity.type
_entity.pdbx_description
1 polymer ?
#
loop_
_entity_poly.entity_id
_entity_poly.type
_entity_poly.pdbx_seq_one_letter_code
_entity_poly.pdbx_strand_id
1 'polypeptide(L)'
;MKKFLQKKLKDQKGMTLIELLAVIVIIAIIAAIAIPAIGNIIENSRYGAAKSDASNVLSAANIYFTENPEDDSATLTELKAGYLQSAGIFDDATTETDVYVTKANPNTLTAPSLEYSGDKTIAFTGATLDAINGDTTKGSDVATVTITTTVTTTAE
;
A
#
# COMPACT_ATOMS: atom_id res chain seq x y z
N MET A 1 4.85 58.84 14.88
CA MET A 1 4.70 57.38 14.70
C MET A 1 3.81 56.70 15.76
N LYS A 2 3.84 57.07 17.05
CA LYS A 2 3.00 56.46 18.12
C LYS A 2 1.46 56.50 17.86
N LYS A 3 0.94 57.55 17.20
CA LYS A 3 -0.50 57.68 16.90
C LYS A 3 -1.04 56.68 15.88
N PHE A 4 -0.18 56.12 15.01
CA PHE A 4 -0.59 55.15 13.98
C PHE A 4 -0.76 53.74 14.58
N LEU A 5 0.12 53.36 15.52
CA LEU A 5 0.01 52.10 16.25
C LEU A 5 -1.21 52.06 17.18
N GLN A 6 -1.54 53.17 17.83
CA GLN A 6 -2.72 53.27 18.69
C GLN A 6 -4.06 53.16 17.94
N LYS A 7 -4.09 53.54 16.65
CA LYS A 7 -5.29 53.42 15.81
C LYS A 7 -5.52 51.97 15.37
N LYS A 8 -4.45 51.24 15.00
CA LYS A 8 -4.52 49.82 14.61
C LYS A 8 -4.99 48.87 15.72
N LEU A 9 -4.76 49.21 16.98
CA LEU A 9 -5.22 48.42 18.14
C LEU A 9 -6.72 48.64 18.45
N LYS A 10 -7.31 49.77 18.02
CA LYS A 10 -8.75 50.07 18.21
C LYS A 10 -9.64 49.47 17.12
N ASP A 11 -9.07 49.08 15.98
CA ASP A 11 -9.81 48.48 14.86
C ASP A 11 -9.82 46.92 14.88
N GLN A 12 -9.32 46.30 15.95
CA GLN A 12 -9.49 44.86 16.16
C GLN A 12 -10.86 44.58 16.79
N LYS A 13 -11.92 44.66 15.98
CA LYS A 13 -13.19 44.01 16.33
C LYS A 13 -12.90 42.51 16.43
N GLY A 14 -12.82 41.99 17.66
CA GLY A 14 -12.56 40.57 17.91
C GLY A 14 -13.70 39.70 17.36
N MET A 15 -13.35 38.53 16.82
CA MET A 15 -14.31 37.47 16.53
C MET A 15 -15.06 37.11 17.82
N THR A 16 -16.38 36.95 17.73
CA THR A 16 -17.18 36.54 18.87
C THR A 16 -16.94 35.07 19.17
N LEU A 17 -17.04 34.67 20.44
CA LEU A 17 -16.90 33.25 20.82
C LEU A 17 -17.94 32.36 20.14
N ILE A 18 -19.13 32.90 19.85
CA ILE A 18 -20.20 32.14 19.19
C ILE A 18 -19.89 31.86 17.72
N GLU A 19 -19.22 32.79 17.02
CA GLU A 19 -18.77 32.58 15.64
C GLU A 19 -17.68 31.50 15.58
N LEU A 20 -16.72 31.53 16.51
CA LEU A 20 -15.71 30.48 16.60
C LEU A 20 -16.34 29.13 16.97
N LEU A 21 -17.34 29.11 17.85
CA LEU A 21 -18.05 27.89 18.24
C LEU A 21 -18.80 27.26 17.07
N ALA A 22 -19.51 28.06 16.26
CA ALA A 22 -20.22 27.54 15.09
C ALA A 22 -19.26 26.87 14.08
N VAL A 23 -18.07 27.45 13.86
CA VAL A 23 -17.07 26.92 12.92
C VAL A 23 -16.50 25.58 13.40
N ILE A 24 -16.13 25.45 14.66
CA ILE A 24 -15.58 24.18 15.18
C ILE A 24 -16.62 23.05 15.14
N VAL A 25 -17.91 23.36 15.35
CA VAL A 25 -19.00 22.37 15.26
C VAL A 25 -19.12 21.86 13.83
N ILE A 26 -19.08 22.74 12.83
CA ILE A 26 -19.14 22.35 11.42
C ILE A 26 -17.92 21.49 11.05
N ILE A 27 -16.71 21.90 11.44
CA ILE A 27 -15.49 21.12 11.19
C ILE A 27 -15.55 19.76 11.88
N ALA A 28 -16.08 19.67 13.11
CA ALA A 28 -16.21 18.41 13.84
C ALA A 28 -17.14 17.43 13.11
N ILE A 29 -18.28 17.91 12.59
CA ILE A 29 -19.22 17.07 11.82
C ILE A 29 -18.56 16.57 10.52
N ILE A 30 -17.88 17.45 9.79
CA ILE A 30 -17.17 17.07 8.55
C ILE A 30 -16.06 16.06 8.87
N ALA A 31 -15.25 16.33 9.90
CA ALA A 31 -14.15 15.47 10.30
C ALA A 31 -14.63 14.07 10.71
N ALA A 32 -15.76 13.97 11.42
CA ALA A 32 -16.32 12.70 11.86
C ALA A 32 -16.63 11.74 10.68
N ILE A 33 -17.05 12.26 9.53
CA ILE A 33 -17.35 11.46 8.33
C ILE A 33 -16.10 11.30 7.46
N ALA A 34 -15.32 12.38 7.29
CA ALA A 34 -14.20 12.42 6.37
C ALA A 34 -13.00 11.56 6.83
N ILE A 35 -12.66 11.57 8.11
CA ILE A 35 -11.51 10.83 8.65
C ILE A 35 -11.59 9.32 8.37
N PRO A 36 -12.66 8.59 8.75
CA PRO A 36 -12.74 7.16 8.47
C PRO A 36 -12.80 6.85 6.97
N ALA A 37 -13.49 7.68 6.18
CA ALA A 37 -13.58 7.50 4.73
C ALA A 37 -12.22 7.64 4.04
N ILE A 38 -11.45 8.69 4.39
CA ILE A 38 -10.10 8.91 3.85
C ILE A 38 -9.15 7.81 4.31
N GLY A 39 -9.25 7.36 5.57
CA GLY A 39 -8.49 6.22 6.08
C GLY A 39 -8.66 4.99 5.19
N ASN A 40 -9.90 4.60 4.93
CA ASN A 40 -10.21 3.45 4.07
C ASN A 40 -9.68 3.61 2.64
N ILE A 41 -9.74 4.82 2.06
CA ILE A 41 -9.20 5.08 0.71
C ILE A 41 -7.68 4.90 0.69
N ILE A 42 -6.97 5.41 1.70
CA ILE A 42 -5.52 5.29 1.79
C ILE A 42 -5.13 3.82 1.98
N GLU A 43 -5.80 3.10 2.87
CA GLU A 43 -5.55 1.66 3.10
C GLU A 43 -5.75 0.84 1.83
N ASN A 44 -6.85 1.07 1.10
CA ASN A 44 -7.10 0.41 -0.18
C ASN A 44 -6.07 0.77 -1.26
N SER A 45 -5.58 2.01 -1.27
CA SER A 45 -4.54 2.45 -2.22
C SER A 45 -3.19 1.80 -1.91
N ARG A 46 -2.80 1.71 -0.64
CA ARG A 46 -1.56 1.03 -0.20
C ARG A 46 -1.62 -0.47 -0.48
N TYR A 47 -2.78 -1.09 -0.25
CA TYR A 47 -3.02 -2.48 -0.63
C TYR A 47 -2.87 -2.70 -2.15
N GLY A 48 -3.45 -1.82 -2.97
CA GLY A 48 -3.26 -1.85 -4.42
C GLY A 48 -1.81 -1.66 -4.85
N ALA A 49 -1.07 -0.78 -4.18
CA ALA A 49 0.36 -0.58 -4.41
C ALA A 49 1.16 -1.86 -4.12
N ALA A 50 0.90 -2.53 -2.99
CA ALA A 50 1.56 -3.80 -2.64
C ALA A 50 1.35 -4.89 -3.70
N LYS A 51 0.14 -4.97 -4.27
CA LYS A 51 -0.17 -5.89 -5.39
C LYS A 51 0.56 -5.50 -6.68
N SER A 52 0.69 -4.21 -6.95
CA SER A 52 1.46 -3.71 -8.09
C SER A 52 2.94 -4.03 -7.94
N ASP A 53 3.50 -3.85 -6.74
CA ASP A 53 4.89 -4.22 -6.43
C ASP A 53 5.10 -5.72 -6.64
N ALA A 54 4.17 -6.56 -6.21
CA ALA A 54 4.24 -8.01 -6.39
C ALA A 54 4.24 -8.41 -7.89
N SER A 55 3.44 -7.71 -8.70
CA SER A 55 3.40 -7.90 -10.15
C SER A 55 4.70 -7.47 -10.82
N ASN A 56 5.33 -6.39 -10.33
CA ASN A 56 6.64 -5.93 -10.80
C ASN A 56 7.73 -6.96 -10.46
N VAL A 57 7.72 -7.53 -9.26
CA VAL A 57 8.66 -8.60 -8.85
C VAL A 57 8.53 -9.82 -9.76
N LEU A 58 7.31 -10.29 -10.03
CA LEU A 58 7.07 -11.41 -10.97
C LEU A 58 7.55 -11.08 -12.39
N SER A 59 7.33 -9.84 -12.85
CA SER A 59 7.79 -9.40 -14.16
C SER A 59 9.32 -9.37 -14.26
N ALA A 60 10.01 -8.89 -13.21
CA ALA A 60 11.46 -8.93 -13.13
C ALA A 60 11.99 -10.38 -13.12
N ALA A 61 11.33 -11.28 -12.38
CA ALA A 61 11.69 -12.68 -12.34
C ALA A 61 11.52 -13.39 -13.69
N ASN A 62 10.52 -13.01 -14.49
CA ASN A 62 10.38 -13.54 -15.87
C ASN A 62 11.60 -13.21 -16.74
N ILE A 63 12.15 -11.99 -16.60
CA ILE A 63 13.37 -11.59 -17.31
C ILE A 63 14.57 -12.38 -16.76
N TYR A 64 14.69 -12.47 -15.44
CA TYR A 64 15.75 -13.24 -14.78
C TYR A 64 15.81 -14.70 -15.27
N PHE A 65 14.69 -15.41 -15.27
CA PHE A 65 14.64 -16.82 -15.71
C PHE A 65 14.80 -17.02 -17.21
N THR A 66 14.62 -15.96 -18.01
CA THR A 66 14.94 -15.99 -19.44
C THR A 66 16.45 -15.97 -19.65
N GLU A 67 17.19 -15.23 -18.83
CA GLU A 67 18.66 -15.16 -18.89
C GLU A 67 19.33 -16.33 -18.14
N ASN A 68 18.67 -16.86 -17.10
CA ASN A 68 19.15 -17.95 -16.25
C ASN A 68 18.18 -19.15 -16.33
N PRO A 69 18.16 -19.91 -17.44
CA PRO A 69 17.16 -20.95 -17.66
C PRO A 69 17.30 -22.18 -16.75
N GLU A 70 18.47 -22.41 -16.17
CA GLU A 70 18.73 -23.54 -15.27
C GLU A 70 18.33 -23.25 -13.81
N ASP A 71 18.03 -22.00 -13.48
CA ASP A 71 17.62 -21.61 -12.13
C ASP A 71 16.13 -21.88 -11.91
N ASP A 72 15.82 -22.55 -10.81
CA ASP A 72 14.44 -22.89 -10.41
C ASP A 72 13.82 -21.83 -9.48
N SER A 73 14.61 -20.89 -8.97
CA SER A 73 14.17 -19.84 -8.04
C SER A 73 15.02 -18.59 -8.18
N ALA A 74 14.43 -17.44 -7.88
CA ALA A 74 15.10 -16.15 -7.82
C ALA A 74 14.69 -15.43 -6.53
N THR A 75 15.67 -15.08 -5.71
CA THR A 75 15.50 -14.29 -4.49
C THR A 75 15.39 -12.81 -4.81
N LEU A 76 14.86 -12.02 -3.87
CA LEU A 76 14.74 -10.57 -4.09
C LEU A 76 16.09 -9.89 -4.32
N THR A 77 17.16 -10.35 -3.66
CA THR A 77 18.52 -9.85 -3.84
C THR A 77 19.01 -10.05 -5.29
N GLU A 78 18.75 -11.22 -5.88
CA GLU A 78 19.12 -11.53 -7.27
C GLU A 78 18.33 -10.66 -8.27
N LEU A 79 17.03 -10.46 -8.01
CA LEU A 79 16.21 -9.58 -8.85
C LEU A 79 16.66 -8.13 -8.77
N LYS A 80 17.07 -7.65 -7.59
CA LYS A 80 17.64 -6.30 -7.41
C LYS A 80 18.99 -6.10 -8.08
N ALA A 81 19.69 -7.17 -8.46
CA ALA A 81 21.02 -7.09 -9.09
C ALA A 81 21.01 -6.58 -10.55
N GLY A 82 19.85 -6.20 -11.08
CA GLY A 82 19.73 -5.59 -12.42
C GLY A 82 18.34 -5.67 -13.06
N TYR A 83 17.43 -6.47 -12.49
CA TYR A 83 16.11 -6.75 -13.07
C TYR A 83 14.99 -5.92 -12.43
N LEU A 84 15.16 -5.50 -11.18
CA LEU A 84 14.18 -4.78 -10.38
C LEU A 84 14.81 -3.52 -9.78
N GLN A 85 14.25 -2.35 -10.10
CA GLN A 85 14.76 -1.06 -9.61
C GLN A 85 14.29 -0.69 -8.20
N SER A 86 13.08 -1.11 -7.83
CA SER A 86 12.52 -0.93 -6.49
C SER A 86 11.61 -2.10 -6.18
N ALA A 87 11.70 -2.61 -4.96
CA ALA A 87 10.84 -3.69 -4.50
C ALA A 87 9.66 -3.17 -3.65
N GLY A 88 9.52 -1.87 -3.47
CA GLY A 88 8.39 -1.25 -2.79
C GLY A 88 8.17 -1.86 -1.41
N ILE A 89 6.99 -2.42 -1.15
CA ILE A 89 6.68 -3.08 0.13
C ILE A 89 7.64 -4.22 0.52
N PHE A 90 8.33 -4.83 -0.45
CA PHE A 90 9.28 -5.93 -0.20
C PHE A 90 10.67 -5.43 0.22
N ASP A 91 10.96 -4.12 0.15
CA ASP A 91 12.26 -3.56 0.56
C ASP A 91 12.49 -3.63 2.08
N ASP A 92 11.42 -3.67 2.87
CA ASP A 92 11.46 -3.76 4.35
C ASP A 92 11.33 -5.22 4.87
N ALA A 93 11.32 -6.23 3.98
CA ALA A 93 11.29 -7.63 4.40
C ALA A 93 12.57 -7.95 5.19
N THR A 94 12.40 -8.35 6.46
CA THR A 94 13.49 -8.44 7.45
C THR A 94 14.55 -9.49 7.14
N THR A 95 14.33 -10.37 6.16
CA THR A 95 15.41 -11.00 5.39
C THR A 95 15.02 -11.08 3.91
N GLU A 96 15.86 -10.57 3.00
CA GLU A 96 15.61 -10.64 1.54
C GLU A 96 15.53 -12.09 1.01
N THR A 97 15.90 -13.07 1.83
CA THR A 97 15.75 -14.52 1.58
C THR A 97 14.33 -15.05 1.75
N ASP A 98 13.44 -14.33 2.44
CA ASP A 98 12.05 -14.75 2.64
C ASP A 98 11.13 -14.35 1.48
N VAL A 99 11.63 -13.50 0.56
CA VAL A 99 10.93 -13.07 -0.65
C VAL A 99 11.62 -13.69 -1.86
N TYR A 100 10.93 -14.62 -2.53
CA TYR A 100 11.45 -15.30 -3.70
C TYR A 100 10.36 -15.64 -4.70
N VAL A 101 10.75 -15.76 -5.95
CA VAL A 101 9.91 -16.26 -7.03
C VAL A 101 10.41 -17.65 -7.41
N THR A 102 9.51 -18.63 -7.44
CA THR A 102 9.79 -19.97 -7.96
C THR A 102 9.41 -20.03 -9.43
N LYS A 103 10.31 -20.58 -10.24
CA LYS A 103 10.07 -20.85 -11.65
C LYS A 103 9.04 -21.96 -11.78
N ALA A 104 7.93 -21.66 -12.43
CA ALA A 104 6.81 -22.59 -12.64
C ALA A 104 5.99 -22.16 -13.87
N ASN A 105 4.94 -22.90 -14.20
CA ASN A 105 4.02 -22.58 -15.28
C ASN A 105 2.62 -22.28 -14.71
N PRO A 106 2.31 -21.04 -14.29
CA PRO A 106 3.13 -19.81 -14.30
C PRO A 106 4.04 -19.66 -13.06
N ASN A 107 4.99 -18.73 -13.11
CA ASN A 107 5.86 -18.36 -11.98
C ASN A 107 5.04 -17.92 -10.75
N THR A 108 5.56 -18.23 -9.56
CA THR A 108 4.85 -17.99 -8.30
C THR A 108 5.71 -17.21 -7.31
N LEU A 109 5.13 -16.17 -6.70
CA LEU A 109 5.76 -15.35 -5.66
C LEU A 109 5.43 -15.89 -4.26
N THR A 110 6.46 -16.00 -3.43
CA THR A 110 6.34 -16.23 -1.99
C THR A 110 6.98 -15.09 -1.23
N ALA A 111 6.26 -14.55 -0.25
CA ALA A 111 6.72 -13.50 0.64
C ALA A 111 5.98 -13.61 1.99
N PRO A 112 6.63 -13.25 3.11
CA PRO A 112 6.01 -13.27 4.44
C PRO A 112 4.90 -12.22 4.53
N SER A 113 4.23 -12.15 5.69
CA SER A 113 3.29 -11.07 5.98
C SER A 113 4.04 -9.74 6.08
N LEU A 114 3.71 -8.82 5.17
CA LEU A 114 4.25 -7.47 5.09
C LEU A 114 3.19 -6.45 5.48
N GLU A 115 3.55 -5.48 6.28
CA GLU A 115 2.65 -4.38 6.66
C GLU A 115 2.46 -3.43 5.48
N TYR A 116 1.20 -3.17 5.11
CA TYR A 116 0.86 -2.09 4.18
C TYR A 116 0.17 -0.92 4.87
N SER A 117 -0.41 -1.08 6.07
CA SER A 117 -0.99 0.03 6.83
C SER A 117 -1.29 -0.33 8.30
N GLY A 118 -0.44 0.09 9.25
CA GLY A 118 -0.68 -0.14 10.68
C GLY A 118 -0.70 -1.63 10.98
N ASP A 119 -1.76 -2.14 11.60
CA ASP A 119 -1.84 -3.59 11.87
C ASP A 119 -2.25 -4.43 10.64
N LYS A 120 -2.39 -3.80 9.47
CA LYS A 120 -2.86 -4.46 8.25
C LYS A 120 -1.72 -5.02 7.40
N THR A 121 -1.83 -6.30 7.06
CA THR A 121 -0.75 -7.07 6.42
C THR A 121 -1.21 -7.81 5.17
N ILE A 122 -0.26 -8.04 4.25
CA ILE A 122 -0.41 -8.87 3.06
C ILE A 122 0.71 -9.90 2.99
N ALA A 123 0.36 -11.16 2.70
CA ALA A 123 1.30 -12.24 2.48
C ALA A 123 1.07 -12.88 1.10
N PHE A 124 2.13 -13.44 0.52
CA PHE A 124 2.08 -14.15 -0.75
C PHE A 124 2.60 -15.57 -0.54
N THR A 125 1.82 -16.57 -0.89
CA THR A 125 2.20 -17.98 -0.70
C THR A 125 2.01 -18.71 -2.01
N GLY A 126 3.07 -18.77 -2.82
CA GLY A 126 3.00 -19.31 -4.18
C GLY A 126 2.03 -18.53 -5.09
N ALA A 127 1.86 -17.23 -4.89
CA ALA A 127 0.89 -16.41 -5.61
C ALA A 127 1.29 -16.24 -7.09
N THR A 128 0.35 -16.48 -8.01
CA THR A 128 0.54 -16.21 -9.44
C THR A 128 0.17 -14.78 -9.79
N LEU A 129 0.59 -14.30 -10.96
CA LEU A 129 0.18 -12.97 -11.45
C LEU A 129 -1.35 -12.85 -11.56
N ASP A 130 -2.02 -13.91 -11.98
CA ASP A 130 -3.49 -13.95 -12.07
C ASP A 130 -4.14 -13.93 -10.69
N ALA A 131 -3.57 -14.62 -9.70
CA ALA A 131 -4.03 -14.55 -8.32
C ALA A 131 -3.91 -13.16 -7.71
N ILE A 132 -2.81 -12.48 -8.00
CA ILE A 132 -2.58 -11.11 -7.54
C ILE A 132 -3.56 -10.17 -8.23
N ASN A 133 -3.63 -10.18 -9.57
CA ASN A 133 -4.50 -9.26 -10.31
C ASN A 133 -5.99 -9.56 -10.12
N GLY A 134 -6.35 -10.82 -9.91
CA GLY A 134 -7.72 -11.29 -9.71
C GLY A 134 -8.26 -11.10 -8.30
N ASP A 135 -7.41 -10.82 -7.31
CA ASP A 135 -7.88 -10.54 -5.96
C ASP A 135 -8.72 -9.25 -5.91
N THR A 136 -9.95 -9.34 -5.37
CA THR A 136 -10.90 -8.22 -5.26
C THR A 136 -11.05 -7.71 -3.83
N THR A 137 -10.17 -8.12 -2.92
CA THR A 137 -10.23 -7.74 -1.51
C THR A 137 -10.03 -6.23 -1.35
N LYS A 138 -10.81 -5.62 -0.45
CA LYS A 138 -10.58 -4.26 0.01
C LYS A 138 -9.66 -4.30 1.22
N GLY A 139 -8.46 -3.76 1.12
CA GLY A 139 -7.51 -3.69 2.23
C GLY A 139 -8.08 -3.00 3.49
N SER A 140 -8.99 -2.04 3.32
CA SER A 140 -9.66 -1.41 4.47
C SER A 140 -10.49 -2.39 5.30
N ASP A 141 -11.00 -3.45 4.70
CA ASP A 141 -12.02 -4.30 5.30
C ASP A 141 -11.42 -5.53 6.01
N VAL A 142 -10.13 -5.83 5.76
CA VAL A 142 -9.47 -7.03 6.26
C VAL A 142 -8.17 -6.66 6.99
N ALA A 143 -7.88 -7.35 8.11
CA ALA A 143 -6.63 -7.15 8.86
C ALA A 143 -5.44 -7.84 8.17
N THR A 144 -5.60 -9.09 7.73
CA THR A 144 -4.55 -9.83 7.02
C THR A 144 -5.10 -10.45 5.76
N VAL A 145 -4.42 -10.23 4.64
CA VAL A 145 -4.74 -10.88 3.37
C VAL A 145 -3.61 -11.80 2.97
N THR A 146 -3.94 -13.03 2.58
CA THR A 146 -2.97 -13.98 2.03
C THR A 146 -3.39 -14.34 0.61
N ILE A 147 -2.54 -14.02 -0.36
CA ILE A 147 -2.76 -14.39 -1.77
C ILE A 147 -2.03 -15.71 -2.04
N THR A 148 -2.75 -16.68 -2.62
CA THR A 148 -2.23 -18.02 -2.95
C THR A 148 -2.42 -18.34 -4.43
N THR A 149 -1.85 -19.45 -4.92
CA THR A 149 -1.80 -19.84 -6.35
C THR A 149 -3.18 -19.94 -7.05
N THR A 150 -4.28 -20.12 -6.31
CA THR A 150 -5.60 -20.36 -6.91
C THR A 150 -6.50 -19.12 -6.80
N VAL A 151 -6.80 -18.45 -7.93
CA VAL A 151 -8.12 -17.81 -8.08
C VAL A 151 -9.10 -18.94 -8.37
N THR A 152 -9.92 -19.31 -7.39
CA THR A 152 -11.01 -20.25 -7.67
C THR A 152 -12.19 -19.45 -8.23
N THR A 153 -12.25 -19.28 -9.56
CA THR A 153 -13.51 -19.01 -10.26
C THR A 153 -13.84 -20.24 -11.10
N THR A 154 -14.70 -21.10 -10.56
CA THR A 154 -15.33 -22.17 -11.32
C THR A 154 -16.73 -21.71 -11.70
N ALA A 155 -16.95 -21.41 -12.98
CA ALA A 155 -18.25 -21.31 -13.59
C ALA A 155 -18.23 -22.16 -14.86
N GLU A 156 -18.87 -23.32 -14.81
CA GLU A 156 -19.48 -24.01 -15.96
C GLU A 156 -20.73 -24.75 -15.47
#